data_AF-A0A7S3AJ06-F1
#
_entry.id   AF-A0A7S3AJ06-F1
#
_cell.length_a   1.000
_cell.length_b   1.000
_cell.length_c   1.000
_cell.angle_alpha   90.00
_cell.angle_beta   90.00
_cell.angle_gamma   90.00
#
_symmetry.space_group_name_H-M   'P 1'
#
loop_
_entity.id
_entity.type
_entity.pdbx_description
1 polymer ?
#
loop_
_entity_poly.entity_id
_entity_poly.type
_entity_poly.pdbx_seq_one_letter_code
_entity_poly.pdbx_strand_id
1 'polypeptide(L)'
;VNEVLEVQVRMVAGWRSFFPLVVVGDPAEVWSVQPTFLIAEGLFLVLALWGVIDAMRRQRGGLTFLAALVGGSAIELVTIMHEEVGNFYHSQATIMLFGRREPAYMLLGCYGWIGYITLSLSRKLGGSALSQAAFAALLGSEAWAVLDTVGAQFLWWTWHSSEPLYVDREGGVPIASSFWIMASMGAIALCLRSSPNHPLLGFVIGPFATVVLMNIPFLTIFHPVVTIAGMHATYAHWTFRALCCTPLISRLARPRPDKQMLFQMILFVGVITGIALLADPTKEIRTSFSQPCAPKCSVDESSFWGGFSRKAYVCKSTNSPSRDLYRICDMRCDKKGEVHIHIRIRIHIHIHI
;
A
#
# COMPACT_ATOMS: atom_id res chain seq x y z
N VAL A 1 -20.89 15.48 22.87
CA VAL A 1 -20.12 16.16 21.78
C VAL A 1 -18.71 16.53 22.21
N ASN A 2 -18.45 16.86 23.49
CA ASN A 2 -17.09 17.17 23.96
C ASN A 2 -16.23 15.96 24.40
N GLU A 3 -16.80 14.78 24.67
CA GLU A 3 -16.02 13.58 25.03
C GLU A 3 -15.44 12.81 23.83
N VAL A 4 -16.03 12.95 22.63
CA VAL A 4 -15.52 12.27 21.41
C VAL A 4 -14.22 12.93 20.89
N LEU A 5 -13.92 14.16 21.34
CA LEU A 5 -12.71 14.89 20.97
C LEU A 5 -11.49 14.51 21.83
N GLU A 6 -11.67 13.87 22.99
CA GLU A 6 -10.57 13.59 23.92
C GLU A 6 -9.82 12.28 23.64
N VAL A 7 -10.38 11.40 22.79
CA VAL A 7 -9.71 10.18 22.32
C VAL A 7 -8.66 10.48 21.24
N GLN A 8 -8.69 11.67 20.63
CA GLN A 8 -7.71 12.10 19.65
C GLN A 8 -6.63 13.00 20.28
N VAL A 9 -5.37 12.61 20.04
CA VAL A 9 -4.15 13.43 20.18
C VAL A 9 -3.48 13.44 21.57
N ARG A 10 -3.09 12.27 22.08
CA ARG A 10 -1.70 12.15 22.57
C ARG A 10 -0.83 11.86 21.37
N MET A 11 -0.16 12.88 20.84
CA MET A 11 0.92 12.71 19.86
C MET A 11 2.04 11.89 20.49
N VAL A 12 1.95 10.56 20.39
CA VAL A 12 3.07 9.67 20.64
C VAL A 12 3.98 9.81 19.42
N ALA A 13 5.13 10.46 19.62
CA ALA A 13 6.31 10.51 18.75
C ALA A 13 6.04 10.23 17.25
N GLY A 14 5.88 11.31 16.46
CA GLY A 14 5.75 11.25 15.00
C GLY A 14 6.82 10.39 14.36
N TRP A 15 6.47 9.64 13.31
CA TRP A 15 7.26 8.70 12.46
C TRP A 15 8.31 7.77 13.12
N ARG A 16 8.65 7.92 14.40
CA ARG A 16 9.82 7.33 15.04
C ARG A 16 9.48 6.23 16.05
N SER A 17 8.22 6.10 16.47
CA SER A 17 7.78 5.02 17.36
C SER A 17 7.01 3.90 16.64
N PHE A 18 7.40 2.65 16.90
CA PHE A 18 6.73 1.42 16.45
C PHE A 18 5.88 0.78 17.54
N PHE A 19 5.93 1.31 18.75
CA PHE A 19 5.23 0.75 19.90
C PHE A 19 3.95 1.52 20.21
N PRO A 20 2.88 0.80 20.60
CA PRO A 20 2.78 -0.68 20.66
C PRO A 20 2.82 -1.34 19.27
N LEU A 21 3.43 -2.55 19.19
CA LEU A 21 3.60 -3.27 17.92
C LEU A 21 2.27 -3.75 17.32
N VAL A 22 1.30 -4.11 18.18
CA VAL A 22 -0.04 -4.54 17.79
C VAL A 22 -1.05 -3.80 18.67
N VAL A 23 -2.11 -3.30 18.04
CA VAL A 23 -3.27 -2.71 18.69
C VAL A 23 -4.51 -3.37 18.11
N VAL A 24 -5.39 -3.82 19.00
CA VAL A 24 -6.71 -4.34 18.62
C VAL A 24 -7.76 -3.34 19.10
N GLY A 25 -8.52 -2.80 18.15
CA GLY A 25 -9.66 -1.90 18.38
C GLY A 25 -10.99 -2.66 18.42
N ASP A 26 -12.05 -1.95 18.76
CA ASP A 26 -13.41 -2.48 18.71
C ASP A 26 -13.94 -2.42 17.25
N PRO A 27 -14.31 -3.55 16.63
CA PRO A 27 -14.89 -3.54 15.29
C PRO A 27 -16.20 -2.74 15.20
N ALA A 28 -16.95 -2.58 16.30
CA ALA A 28 -18.15 -1.75 16.32
C ALA A 28 -17.83 -0.27 16.14
N GLU A 29 -16.70 0.21 16.69
CA GLU A 29 -16.21 1.56 16.47
C GLU A 29 -15.84 1.76 15.00
N VAL A 30 -15.08 0.82 14.41
CA VAL A 30 -14.71 0.88 12.97
C VAL A 30 -15.97 0.87 12.10
N TRP A 31 -16.94 0.00 12.37
CA TRP A 31 -18.18 -0.06 11.61
C TRP A 31 -18.99 1.23 11.64
N SER A 32 -18.97 1.95 12.77
CA SER A 32 -19.73 3.19 12.94
C SER A 32 -19.27 4.34 12.04
N VAL A 33 -18.03 4.29 11.55
CA VAL A 33 -17.38 5.36 10.77
C VAL A 33 -16.88 4.90 9.40
N GLN A 34 -16.46 3.63 9.29
CA GLN A 34 -15.92 3.03 8.08
C GLN A 34 -16.35 1.56 7.87
N PRO A 35 -17.64 1.31 7.61
CA PRO A 35 -18.15 -0.05 7.43
C PRO A 35 -17.52 -0.76 6.23
N THR A 36 -17.25 -0.05 5.12
CA THR A 36 -16.64 -0.69 3.95
C THR A 36 -15.21 -1.13 4.21
N PHE A 37 -14.48 -0.38 5.04
CA PHE A 37 -13.13 -0.72 5.47
C PHE A 37 -13.12 -1.99 6.33
N LEU A 38 -14.08 -2.15 7.23
CA LEU A 38 -14.21 -3.37 8.04
C LEU A 38 -14.58 -4.59 7.17
N ILE A 39 -15.44 -4.42 6.16
CA ILE A 39 -15.75 -5.48 5.20
C ILE A 39 -14.49 -5.89 4.43
N ALA A 40 -13.69 -4.92 3.98
CA ALA A 40 -12.42 -5.18 3.31
C ALA A 40 -11.42 -5.89 4.23
N GLU A 41 -11.27 -5.44 5.48
CA GLU A 41 -10.43 -6.10 6.49
C GLU A 41 -10.83 -7.58 6.65
N GLY A 42 -12.12 -7.86 6.84
CA GLY A 42 -12.64 -9.22 6.95
C GLY A 42 -12.37 -10.07 5.70
N LEU A 43 -12.65 -9.53 4.51
CA LEU A 43 -12.38 -10.19 3.23
C LEU A 43 -10.91 -10.59 3.11
N PHE A 44 -10.00 -9.65 3.33
CA PHE A 44 -8.57 -9.85 3.14
C PHE A 44 -7.95 -10.80 4.17
N LEU A 45 -8.44 -10.79 5.41
CA LEU A 45 -8.02 -11.76 6.42
C LEU A 45 -8.50 -13.19 6.08
N VAL A 46 -9.73 -13.34 5.59
CA VAL A 46 -10.26 -14.64 5.11
C VAL A 46 -9.46 -15.14 3.91
N LEU A 47 -9.18 -14.28 2.94
CA LEU A 47 -8.38 -14.61 1.76
C LEU A 47 -6.93 -14.94 2.13
N ALA A 48 -6.32 -14.21 3.07
CA ALA A 48 -4.99 -14.51 3.60
C ALA A 48 -4.93 -15.91 4.22
N LEU A 49 -5.87 -16.25 5.10
CA LEU A 49 -5.95 -17.58 5.71
C LEU A 49 -6.12 -18.67 4.64
N TRP A 50 -7.02 -18.47 3.68
CA TRP A 50 -7.22 -19.41 2.59
C TRP A 50 -5.97 -19.53 1.71
N GLY A 51 -5.29 -18.42 1.44
CA GLY A 51 -4.02 -18.36 0.71
C GLY A 51 -2.90 -19.12 1.39
N VAL A 52 -2.74 -18.99 2.71
CA VAL A 52 -1.76 -19.76 3.50
C VAL A 52 -2.06 -21.25 3.44
N ILE A 53 -3.33 -21.65 3.62
CA ILE A 53 -3.75 -23.06 3.55
C ILE A 53 -3.45 -23.64 2.15
N ASP A 54 -3.75 -22.87 1.10
CA ASP A 54 -3.44 -23.25 -0.29
C ASP A 54 -1.92 -23.33 -0.53
N ALA A 55 -1.16 -22.36 -0.04
CA ALA A 55 0.29 -22.29 -0.18
C ALA A 55 1.01 -23.48 0.47
N MET A 56 0.55 -23.92 1.64
CA MET A 56 1.09 -25.11 2.31
C MET A 56 0.84 -26.40 1.54
N ARG A 57 -0.20 -26.46 0.71
CA ARG A 57 -0.56 -27.65 -0.09
C ARG A 57 0.13 -27.70 -1.45
N ARG A 58 0.81 -26.62 -1.87
CA ARG A 58 1.39 -26.51 -3.21
C ARG A 58 2.90 -26.59 -3.22
N GLN A 59 3.42 -27.16 -4.29
CA GLN A 59 4.85 -27.10 -4.57
C GLN A 59 5.30 -25.63 -4.69
N ARG A 60 6.24 -25.24 -3.81
CA ARG A 60 6.76 -23.88 -3.66
C ARG A 60 5.77 -22.84 -3.10
N GLY A 61 4.57 -23.23 -2.69
CA GLY A 61 3.55 -22.28 -2.24
C GLY A 61 4.00 -21.48 -1.01
N GLY A 62 4.58 -22.14 -0.01
CA GLY A 62 5.14 -21.46 1.18
C GLY A 62 6.23 -20.45 0.85
N LEU A 63 7.14 -20.77 -0.08
CA LEU A 63 8.15 -19.83 -0.58
C LEU A 63 7.49 -18.62 -1.27
N THR A 64 6.53 -18.86 -2.16
CA THR A 64 5.82 -17.79 -2.88
C THR A 64 5.06 -16.87 -1.94
N PHE A 65 4.30 -17.42 -1.00
CA PHE A 65 3.53 -16.65 -0.02
C PHE A 65 4.47 -15.82 0.88
N LEU A 66 5.54 -16.44 1.39
CA LEU A 66 6.47 -15.75 2.27
C LEU A 66 7.27 -14.66 1.54
N ALA A 67 7.67 -14.89 0.29
CA ALA A 67 8.33 -13.86 -0.52
C ALA A 67 7.41 -12.64 -0.76
N ALA A 68 6.14 -12.87 -1.06
CA ALA A 68 5.15 -11.80 -1.22
C ALA A 68 4.90 -11.03 0.08
N LEU A 69 4.61 -11.75 1.17
CA LEU A 69 4.34 -11.17 2.49
C LEU A 69 5.53 -10.34 3.01
N VAL A 70 6.74 -10.93 3.02
CA VAL A 70 7.93 -10.25 3.55
C VAL A 70 8.38 -9.13 2.63
N GLY A 71 8.26 -9.30 1.31
CA GLY A 71 8.56 -8.23 0.35
C GLY A 71 7.67 -7.00 0.54
N GLY A 72 6.35 -7.21 0.69
CA GLY A 72 5.41 -6.16 1.04
C GLY A 72 5.69 -5.53 2.40
N SER A 73 5.90 -6.36 3.42
CA SER A 73 6.21 -5.87 4.77
C SER A 73 7.50 -5.04 4.80
N ALA A 74 8.50 -5.39 3.99
CA ALA A 74 9.74 -4.64 3.92
C ALA A 74 9.53 -3.23 3.34
N ILE A 75 8.71 -3.08 2.29
CA ILE A 75 8.42 -1.75 1.75
C ILE A 75 7.60 -0.93 2.75
N GLU A 76 6.62 -1.52 3.42
CA GLU A 76 5.81 -0.83 4.42
C GLU A 76 6.65 -0.39 5.61
N LEU A 77 7.57 -1.24 6.06
CA LEU A 77 8.48 -0.83 7.12
C LEU A 77 9.36 0.34 6.69
N VAL A 78 9.80 0.40 5.44
CA VAL A 78 10.58 1.54 4.92
C VAL A 78 9.73 2.81 4.87
N THR A 79 8.49 2.74 4.36
CA THR A 79 7.57 3.88 4.29
C THR A 79 7.21 4.37 5.68
N ILE A 80 7.01 3.46 6.64
CA ILE A 80 6.67 3.76 8.04
C ILE A 80 7.86 4.26 8.87
N MET A 81 9.08 3.80 8.57
CA MET A 81 10.29 4.16 9.33
C MET A 81 10.87 5.51 8.96
N HIS A 82 10.72 5.91 7.70
CA HIS A 82 11.48 7.03 7.16
C HIS A 82 10.55 8.16 6.73
N GLU A 83 10.61 9.28 7.45
CA GLU A 83 9.78 10.47 7.19
C GLU A 83 9.81 10.89 5.72
N GLU A 84 10.98 10.87 5.07
CA GLU A 84 11.12 11.27 3.66
C GLU A 84 10.58 10.27 2.63
N VAL A 85 10.28 9.02 3.04
CA VAL A 85 9.72 7.98 2.15
C VAL A 85 8.24 7.75 2.46
N GLY A 86 7.83 7.97 3.70
CA GLY A 86 6.45 7.95 4.15
C GLY A 86 5.60 8.91 3.34
N ASN A 87 4.73 8.34 2.50
CA ASN A 87 3.99 9.10 1.49
C ASN A 87 2.51 8.70 1.39
N PHE A 88 2.06 7.73 2.18
CA PHE A 88 0.65 7.38 2.31
C PHE A 88 0.32 7.03 3.75
N TYR A 89 -0.98 6.99 4.03
CA TYR A 89 -1.49 6.94 5.37
C TYR A 89 -2.76 6.09 5.40
N HIS A 90 -2.75 4.98 6.15
CA HIS A 90 -3.91 4.12 6.32
C HIS A 90 -4.90 4.65 7.33
N SER A 91 -6.18 4.37 7.10
CA SER A 91 -7.20 4.51 8.13
C SER A 91 -7.03 3.49 9.26
N GLN A 92 -7.74 3.66 10.38
CA GLN A 92 -7.60 2.79 11.55
C GLN A 92 -8.50 1.55 11.42
N ALA A 93 -7.88 0.39 11.25
CA ALA A 93 -8.54 -0.91 11.19
C ALA A 93 -8.73 -1.51 12.58
N THR A 94 -9.41 -2.66 12.65
CA THR A 94 -9.59 -3.40 13.91
C THR A 94 -8.24 -3.90 14.42
N ILE A 95 -7.39 -4.43 13.54
CA ILE A 95 -6.04 -4.87 13.89
C ILE A 95 -5.02 -3.94 13.24
N MET A 96 -4.37 -3.13 14.05
CA MET A 96 -3.31 -2.22 13.63
C MET A 96 -1.95 -2.67 14.12
N LEU A 97 -0.94 -2.47 13.29
CA LEU A 97 0.45 -2.79 13.54
C LEU A 97 1.30 -1.51 13.65
N PHE A 98 2.50 -1.67 14.22
CA PHE A 98 3.57 -0.67 14.19
C PHE A 98 3.15 0.72 14.69
N GLY A 99 2.59 0.78 15.90
CA GLY A 99 2.17 2.05 16.50
C GLY A 99 0.97 2.67 15.80
N ARG A 100 0.01 1.85 15.36
CA ARG A 100 -1.23 2.26 14.68
C ARG A 100 -1.06 2.82 13.26
N ARG A 101 -0.05 2.35 12.54
CA ARG A 101 0.28 2.87 11.19
C ARG A 101 -0.13 1.94 10.08
N GLU A 102 -0.07 0.63 10.33
CA GLU A 102 -0.27 -0.37 9.29
C GLU A 102 -1.40 -1.34 9.65
N PRO A 103 -2.49 -1.40 8.87
CA PRO A 103 -3.53 -2.40 9.07
C PRO A 103 -2.99 -3.81 8.82
N ALA A 104 -3.31 -4.77 9.68
CA ALA A 104 -2.82 -6.14 9.52
C ALA A 104 -3.30 -6.80 8.21
N TYR A 105 -4.49 -6.43 7.72
CA TYR A 105 -5.01 -6.96 6.46
C TYR A 105 -4.18 -6.51 5.25
N MET A 106 -3.49 -5.36 5.32
CA MET A 106 -2.66 -4.86 4.22
C MET A 106 -1.44 -5.78 4.02
N LEU A 107 -0.75 -6.15 5.10
CA LEU A 107 0.36 -7.10 5.03
C LEU A 107 -0.11 -8.51 4.64
N LEU A 108 -1.11 -9.04 5.34
CA LEU A 108 -1.51 -10.44 5.19
C LEU A 108 -2.31 -10.70 3.91
N GLY A 109 -3.30 -9.84 3.64
CA GLY A 109 -4.22 -9.98 2.54
C GLY A 109 -3.74 -9.30 1.27
N CYS A 110 -3.41 -8.01 1.33
CA CYS A 110 -2.99 -7.30 0.12
C CYS A 110 -1.62 -7.82 -0.32
N TYR A 111 -0.56 -7.65 0.46
CA TYR A 111 0.77 -8.12 0.06
C TYR A 111 0.89 -9.65 0.03
N GLY A 112 0.50 -10.33 1.12
CA GLY A 112 0.59 -11.78 1.23
C GLY A 112 -0.28 -12.50 0.22
N TRP A 113 -1.61 -12.29 0.26
CA TRP A 113 -2.54 -13.03 -0.60
C TRP A 113 -2.57 -12.55 -2.06
N ILE A 114 -2.66 -11.23 -2.36
CA ILE A 114 -2.63 -10.79 -3.78
C ILE A 114 -1.29 -11.16 -4.41
N GLY A 115 -0.18 -10.95 -3.71
CA GLY A 115 1.13 -11.39 -4.20
C GLY A 115 1.18 -12.91 -4.43
N TYR A 116 0.69 -13.71 -3.47
CA TYR A 116 0.63 -15.16 -3.62
C TYR A 116 -0.21 -15.63 -4.82
N ILE A 117 -1.42 -15.09 -4.99
CA ILE A 117 -2.35 -15.51 -6.06
C ILE A 117 -1.78 -15.17 -7.43
N THR A 118 -1.23 -13.97 -7.59
CA THR A 118 -0.68 -13.46 -8.85
C THR A 118 0.56 -14.24 -9.27
N LEU A 119 1.51 -14.45 -8.35
CA LEU A 119 2.73 -15.22 -8.57
C LEU A 119 2.47 -16.70 -8.79
N SER A 120 1.44 -17.27 -8.16
CA SER A 120 1.09 -18.67 -8.36
C SER A 120 0.33 -18.90 -9.68
N LEU A 121 -0.51 -17.95 -10.11
CA LEU A 121 -1.15 -17.98 -11.43
C LEU A 121 -0.14 -17.76 -12.56
N SER A 122 0.84 -16.87 -12.38
CA SER A 122 1.87 -16.64 -13.39
C SER A 122 2.73 -17.88 -13.68
N ARG A 123 3.06 -18.67 -12.66
CA ARG A 123 3.74 -19.95 -12.85
C ARG A 123 2.92 -20.96 -13.65
N LYS A 124 1.59 -20.92 -13.52
CA LYS A 124 0.68 -21.82 -14.25
C LYS A 124 0.55 -21.47 -15.73
N LEU A 125 0.80 -20.21 -16.12
CA LEU A 125 0.93 -19.84 -17.52
C LEU A 125 2.07 -20.62 -18.21
N GLY A 126 3.11 -20.95 -17.44
CA GLY A 126 4.32 -21.60 -17.92
C GLY A 126 5.22 -20.66 -18.73
N GLY A 127 6.30 -21.20 -19.29
CA GLY A 127 7.19 -20.47 -20.20
C GLY A 127 8.45 -19.89 -19.58
N SER A 128 9.03 -18.89 -20.27
CA SER A 128 10.29 -18.28 -19.86
C SER A 128 10.13 -17.50 -18.56
N ALA A 129 11.25 -17.25 -17.87
CA ALA A 129 11.26 -16.42 -16.66
C ALA A 129 10.62 -15.05 -16.93
N LEU A 130 10.94 -14.46 -18.09
CA LEU A 130 10.44 -13.14 -18.49
C LEU A 130 8.93 -13.15 -18.75
N SER A 131 8.38 -14.15 -19.44
CA SER A 131 6.93 -14.24 -19.67
C SER A 131 6.15 -14.39 -18.36
N GLN A 132 6.64 -15.23 -17.43
CA GLN A 132 5.99 -15.40 -16.13
C GLN A 132 6.07 -14.11 -15.29
N ALA A 133 7.21 -13.45 -15.29
CA ALA A 133 7.39 -12.18 -14.60
C ALA A 133 6.50 -11.07 -15.16
N ALA A 134 6.44 -10.96 -16.48
CA ALA A 134 5.58 -10.00 -17.15
C ALA A 134 4.09 -10.26 -16.87
N PHE A 135 3.66 -11.52 -16.87
CA PHE A 135 2.29 -11.87 -16.48
C PHE A 135 2.01 -11.56 -15.01
N ALA A 136 2.95 -11.86 -14.10
CA ALA A 136 2.81 -11.52 -12.68
C ALA A 136 2.72 -10.00 -12.47
N ALA A 137 3.54 -9.22 -13.18
CA ALA A 137 3.51 -7.76 -13.15
C ALA A 137 2.13 -7.22 -13.56
N LEU A 138 1.61 -7.67 -14.72
CA LEU A 138 0.31 -7.25 -15.22
C LEU A 138 -0.82 -7.68 -14.29
N LEU A 139 -0.91 -8.97 -13.94
CA LEU A 139 -1.98 -9.49 -13.10
C LEU A 139 -1.95 -8.89 -11.69
N GLY A 140 -0.74 -8.68 -11.14
CA GLY A 140 -0.54 -8.01 -9.86
C GLY A 140 -1.03 -6.57 -9.89
N SER A 141 -0.66 -5.82 -10.94
CA SER A 141 -1.14 -4.45 -11.13
C SER A 141 -2.67 -4.37 -11.24
N GLU A 142 -3.31 -5.26 -12.01
CA GLU A 142 -4.77 -5.30 -12.13
C GLU A 142 -5.48 -5.63 -10.82
N ALA A 143 -5.00 -6.67 -10.12
CA ALA A 143 -5.58 -7.06 -8.83
C ALA A 143 -5.44 -5.93 -7.79
N TRP A 144 -4.30 -5.23 -7.81
CA TRP A 144 -4.07 -4.09 -6.94
C TRP A 144 -4.92 -2.88 -7.33
N ALA A 145 -5.09 -2.58 -8.61
CA ALA A 145 -5.88 -1.45 -9.09
C ALA A 145 -7.35 -1.53 -8.66
N VAL A 146 -7.93 -2.74 -8.64
CA VAL A 146 -9.29 -2.99 -8.10
C VAL A 146 -9.38 -2.55 -6.64
N LEU A 147 -8.37 -2.90 -5.84
CA LEU A 147 -8.29 -2.52 -4.44
C LEU A 147 -8.04 -1.02 -4.27
N ASP A 148 -7.01 -0.47 -4.91
CA ASP A 148 -6.56 0.92 -4.78
C ASP A 148 -7.63 1.91 -5.19
N THR A 149 -8.35 1.64 -6.28
CA THR A 149 -9.40 2.55 -6.76
C THR A 149 -10.53 2.63 -5.75
N VAL A 150 -10.98 1.50 -5.20
CA VAL A 150 -12.05 1.51 -4.18
C VAL A 150 -11.53 2.07 -2.86
N GLY A 151 -10.36 1.64 -2.40
CA GLY A 151 -9.79 2.10 -1.13
C GLY A 151 -9.53 3.60 -1.09
N ALA A 152 -9.11 4.20 -2.20
CA ALA A 152 -8.93 5.63 -2.31
C ALA A 152 -10.27 6.39 -2.20
N GLN A 153 -11.32 5.90 -2.88
CA GLN A 153 -12.66 6.53 -2.87
C GLN A 153 -13.33 6.43 -1.50
N PHE A 154 -13.15 5.32 -0.79
CA PHE A 154 -13.71 5.07 0.53
C PHE A 154 -12.78 5.46 1.69
N LEU A 155 -11.71 6.22 1.41
CA LEU A 155 -10.77 6.77 2.39
C LEU A 155 -10.11 5.71 3.30
N TRP A 156 -9.90 4.50 2.77
CA TRP A 156 -9.15 3.45 3.45
C TRP A 156 -7.68 3.85 3.59
N TRP A 157 -7.16 4.62 2.65
CA TRP A 157 -5.88 5.32 2.75
C TRP A 157 -5.89 6.59 1.91
N THR A 158 -4.90 7.44 2.16
CA THR A 158 -4.63 8.66 1.40
C THR A 158 -3.15 8.78 1.11
N TRP A 159 -2.80 9.49 0.05
CA TRP A 159 -1.41 9.82 -0.28
C TRP A 159 -1.08 11.27 0.02
N HIS A 160 0.22 11.54 0.17
CA HIS A 160 0.79 12.86 0.30
C HIS A 160 0.37 13.75 -0.88
N SER A 161 -0.14 14.95 -0.60
CA SER A 161 -0.84 15.78 -1.60
C SER A 161 0.11 16.54 -2.53
N SER A 162 1.36 16.74 -2.11
CA SER A 162 2.36 17.52 -2.83
C SER A 162 3.63 16.73 -3.15
N GLU A 163 3.59 15.41 -3.04
CA GLU A 163 4.71 14.55 -3.43
C GLU A 163 4.83 14.59 -4.97
N PRO A 164 5.98 15.02 -5.55
CA PRO A 164 6.14 15.11 -6.99
C PRO A 164 5.84 13.81 -7.74
N LEU A 165 6.15 12.65 -7.15
CA LEU A 165 5.84 11.36 -7.78
C LEU A 165 4.34 11.06 -7.84
N TYR A 166 3.51 11.74 -7.04
CA TYR A 166 2.08 11.44 -6.85
C TYR A 166 1.14 12.50 -7.44
N VAL A 167 1.68 13.42 -8.24
CA VAL A 167 0.90 14.46 -8.91
C VAL A 167 -0.11 13.84 -9.87
N ASP A 168 0.36 12.90 -10.70
CA ASP A 168 -0.47 12.24 -11.70
C ASP A 168 -1.21 11.04 -11.08
N ARG A 169 -2.53 11.05 -11.20
CA ARG A 169 -3.41 10.06 -10.57
C ARG A 169 -4.47 9.54 -11.52
N GLU A 170 -4.85 8.29 -11.32
CA GLU A 170 -5.97 7.64 -12.00
C GLU A 170 -6.94 7.12 -10.93
N GLY A 171 -8.21 7.56 -10.99
CA GLY A 171 -9.19 7.22 -9.94
C GLY A 171 -8.82 7.71 -8.52
N GLY A 172 -7.92 8.70 -8.42
CA GLY A 172 -7.35 9.24 -7.17
C GLY A 172 -6.14 8.47 -6.62
N VAL A 173 -5.71 7.41 -7.31
CA VAL A 173 -4.54 6.61 -6.99
C VAL A 173 -3.32 7.15 -7.76
N PRO A 174 -2.19 7.42 -7.10
CA PRO A 174 -0.96 7.80 -7.80
C PRO A 174 -0.53 6.75 -8.83
N ILE A 175 -0.27 7.17 -10.06
CA ILE A 175 0.19 6.25 -11.11
C ILE A 175 1.55 5.63 -10.73
N ALA A 176 2.38 6.36 -9.98
CA ALA A 176 3.62 5.82 -9.41
C ALA A 176 3.38 4.62 -8.48
N SER A 177 2.25 4.59 -7.73
CA SER A 177 1.86 3.45 -6.88
C SER A 177 1.52 2.22 -7.73
N SER A 178 0.71 2.41 -8.77
CA SER A 178 0.37 1.34 -9.72
C SER A 178 1.60 0.81 -10.46
N PHE A 179 2.52 1.69 -10.84
CA PHE A 179 3.79 1.32 -11.44
C PHE A 179 4.67 0.51 -10.46
N TRP A 180 4.69 0.92 -9.19
CA TRP A 180 5.45 0.26 -8.14
C TRP A 180 5.01 -1.19 -7.90
N ILE A 181 3.71 -1.43 -7.76
CA ILE A 181 3.22 -2.80 -7.54
C ILE A 181 3.47 -3.69 -8.76
N MET A 182 3.32 -3.13 -9.97
CA MET A 182 3.62 -3.83 -11.21
C MET A 182 5.09 -4.26 -11.28
N ALA A 183 6.02 -3.35 -10.99
CA ALA A 183 7.46 -3.64 -10.97
C ALA A 183 7.82 -4.67 -9.89
N SER A 184 7.23 -4.53 -8.69
CA SER A 184 7.45 -5.44 -7.56
C SER A 184 7.04 -6.88 -7.85
N MET A 185 5.85 -7.08 -8.43
CA MET A 185 5.37 -8.42 -8.75
C MET A 185 6.19 -9.10 -9.85
N GLY A 186 6.63 -8.33 -10.86
CA GLY A 186 7.56 -8.81 -11.87
C GLY A 186 8.92 -9.21 -11.27
N ALA A 187 9.47 -8.38 -10.39
CA ALA A 187 10.75 -8.65 -9.72
C ALA A 187 10.69 -9.92 -8.86
N ILE A 188 9.65 -10.08 -8.04
CA ILE A 188 9.49 -11.28 -7.19
C ILE A 188 9.40 -12.53 -8.08
N ALA A 189 8.63 -12.49 -9.15
CA ALA A 189 8.49 -13.61 -10.08
C ALA A 189 9.83 -14.02 -10.73
N LEU A 190 10.66 -13.05 -11.13
CA LEU A 190 12.00 -13.31 -11.68
C LEU A 190 12.89 -14.03 -10.64
N CYS A 191 12.95 -13.51 -9.40
CA CYS A 191 13.74 -14.12 -8.34
C CYS A 191 13.26 -15.54 -8.00
N LEU A 192 11.94 -15.73 -7.88
CA LEU A 192 11.35 -17.02 -7.56
C LEU A 192 11.66 -18.07 -8.63
N ARG A 193 11.77 -17.70 -9.92
CA ARG A 193 12.01 -18.66 -11.01
C ARG A 193 13.33 -19.40 -10.90
N SER A 194 14.37 -18.70 -10.44
CA SER A 194 15.74 -19.22 -10.34
C SER A 194 16.08 -19.79 -8.96
N SER A 195 15.18 -19.62 -7.99
CA SER A 195 15.45 -20.01 -6.61
C SER A 195 15.15 -21.48 -6.34
N PRO A 196 15.88 -22.14 -5.43
CA PRO A 196 15.51 -23.48 -4.95
C PRO A 196 14.22 -23.40 -4.12
N ASN A 197 13.54 -24.53 -3.98
CA ASN A 197 12.27 -24.61 -3.26
C ASN A 197 12.49 -24.71 -1.74
N HIS A 198 12.84 -23.59 -1.11
CA HIS A 198 13.00 -23.52 0.33
C HIS A 198 12.22 -22.34 0.90
N PRO A 199 11.17 -22.56 1.74
CA PRO A 199 10.29 -21.49 2.20
C PRO A 199 11.03 -20.29 2.80
N LEU A 200 12.05 -20.51 3.63
CA LEU A 200 12.78 -19.42 4.29
C LEU A 200 13.52 -18.49 3.32
N LEU A 201 13.75 -18.89 2.06
CA LEU A 201 14.29 -17.96 1.07
C LEU A 201 13.34 -16.80 0.76
N GLY A 202 12.06 -16.91 1.09
CA GLY A 202 11.11 -15.80 1.01
C GLY A 202 11.55 -14.57 1.82
N PHE A 203 12.24 -14.78 2.95
CA PHE A 203 12.78 -13.69 3.78
C PHE A 203 13.87 -12.87 3.09
N VAL A 204 14.54 -13.45 2.09
CA VAL A 204 15.60 -12.78 1.33
C VAL A 204 15.06 -12.29 -0.02
N ILE A 205 14.36 -13.18 -0.74
CA ILE A 205 13.84 -12.89 -2.08
C ILE A 205 12.82 -11.77 -2.06
N GLY A 206 11.89 -11.76 -1.09
CA GLY A 206 10.87 -10.73 -0.97
C GLY A 206 11.49 -9.34 -0.91
N PRO A 207 12.23 -9.01 0.16
CA PRO A 207 12.86 -7.69 0.32
C PRO A 207 13.82 -7.35 -0.81
N PHE A 208 14.63 -8.29 -1.30
CA PHE A 208 15.53 -8.02 -2.41
C PHE A 208 14.76 -7.64 -3.68
N ALA A 209 13.67 -8.33 -3.99
CA ALA A 209 12.86 -8.00 -5.15
C ALA A 209 12.13 -6.66 -4.99
N THR A 210 11.50 -6.42 -3.83
CA THR A 210 10.63 -5.25 -3.58
C THR A 210 11.33 -4.01 -3.07
N VAL A 211 12.60 -4.07 -2.68
CA VAL A 211 13.36 -2.89 -2.24
C VAL A 211 14.51 -2.60 -3.21
N VAL A 212 15.04 -3.61 -3.91
CA VAL A 212 16.17 -3.44 -4.83
C VAL A 212 15.72 -3.54 -6.28
N LEU A 213 15.32 -4.74 -6.74
CA LEU A 213 15.13 -4.99 -8.16
C LEU A 213 13.96 -4.23 -8.79
N MET A 214 12.89 -3.97 -8.03
CA MET A 214 11.75 -3.19 -8.52
C MET A 214 12.14 -1.77 -8.97
N ASN A 215 13.28 -1.23 -8.52
CA ASN A 215 13.74 0.09 -8.90
C ASN A 215 14.32 0.11 -10.33
N ILE A 216 14.64 -1.04 -10.93
CA ILE A 216 15.16 -1.09 -12.30
C ILE A 216 14.16 -0.45 -13.29
N PRO A 217 12.86 -0.85 -13.34
CA PRO A 217 11.85 -0.13 -14.12
C PRO A 217 11.71 1.35 -13.77
N PHE A 218 11.86 1.75 -12.50
CA PHE A 218 11.84 3.17 -12.13
C PHE A 218 13.00 3.96 -12.74
N LEU A 219 14.22 3.43 -12.62
CA LEU A 219 15.43 4.07 -13.12
C LEU A 219 15.51 4.11 -14.64
N THR A 220 14.98 3.08 -15.31
CA THR A 220 15.08 2.93 -16.77
C THR A 220 13.88 3.46 -17.55
N ILE A 221 12.71 3.61 -16.91
CA ILE A 221 11.47 4.03 -17.58
C ILE A 221 10.85 5.21 -16.83
N PHE A 222 10.49 5.04 -15.56
CA PHE A 222 9.68 6.02 -14.84
C PHE A 222 10.38 7.38 -14.68
N HIS A 223 11.58 7.42 -14.08
CA HIS A 223 12.31 8.66 -13.86
C HIS A 223 12.74 9.34 -15.18
N PRO A 224 13.25 8.63 -16.20
CA PRO A 224 13.53 9.25 -17.49
C PRO A 224 12.30 9.94 -18.11
N VAL A 225 11.14 9.30 -18.08
CA VAL A 225 9.91 9.84 -18.72
C VAL A 225 9.27 10.92 -17.85
N VAL A 226 9.12 10.69 -16.56
CA VAL A 226 8.32 11.55 -15.68
C VAL A 226 9.20 12.62 -15.02
N THR A 227 10.27 12.21 -14.35
CA THR A 227 11.10 13.13 -13.56
C THR A 227 12.02 13.98 -14.44
N ILE A 228 12.64 13.39 -15.46
CA ILE A 228 13.63 14.08 -16.31
C ILE A 228 12.96 14.77 -17.48
N ALA A 229 12.08 14.07 -18.22
CA ALA A 229 11.40 14.64 -19.38
C ALA A 229 10.11 15.42 -19.03
N GLY A 230 9.64 15.36 -17.78
CA GLY A 230 8.45 16.10 -17.34
C GLY A 230 7.15 15.62 -17.99
N MET A 231 7.10 14.39 -18.49
CA MET A 231 5.91 13.83 -19.11
C MET A 231 4.96 13.25 -18.06
N HIS A 232 3.67 13.20 -18.40
CA HIS A 232 2.67 12.60 -17.54
C HIS A 232 2.97 11.11 -17.24
N ALA A 233 2.76 10.66 -16.01
CA ALA A 233 3.12 9.33 -15.54
C ALA A 233 2.44 8.17 -16.29
N THR A 234 1.31 8.44 -16.96
CA THR A 234 0.66 7.45 -17.85
C THR A 234 1.60 6.96 -18.94
N TYR A 235 2.47 7.82 -19.50
CA TYR A 235 3.39 7.39 -20.55
C TYR A 235 4.35 6.31 -20.04
N ALA A 236 4.97 6.53 -18.88
CA ALA A 236 5.84 5.53 -18.26
C ALA A 236 5.07 4.23 -17.95
N HIS A 237 3.87 4.33 -17.38
CA HIS A 237 3.05 3.17 -17.04
C HIS A 237 2.66 2.36 -18.27
N TRP A 238 2.12 2.99 -19.32
CA TRP A 238 1.73 2.31 -20.55
C TRP A 238 2.92 1.72 -21.30
N THR A 239 4.07 2.40 -21.31
CA THR A 239 5.31 1.86 -21.87
C THR A 239 5.74 0.58 -21.15
N PHE A 240 5.80 0.60 -19.81
CA PHE A 240 6.18 -0.60 -19.06
C PHE A 240 5.16 -1.73 -19.23
N ARG A 241 3.86 -1.39 -19.28
CA ARG A 241 2.77 -2.35 -19.54
C ARG A 241 2.93 -3.00 -20.92
N ALA A 242 3.20 -2.21 -21.95
CA ALA A 242 3.45 -2.70 -23.30
C ALA A 242 4.67 -3.64 -23.36
N LEU A 243 5.76 -3.30 -22.67
CA LEU A 243 6.93 -4.17 -22.55
C LEU A 243 6.60 -5.52 -21.89
N CYS A 244 5.70 -5.51 -20.90
CA CYS A 244 5.21 -6.72 -20.25
C CYS A 244 4.24 -7.52 -21.16
N CYS A 245 3.53 -6.88 -22.08
CA CYS A 245 2.71 -7.60 -23.07
C CYS A 245 3.56 -8.35 -24.11
N THR A 246 4.69 -7.80 -24.55
CA THR A 246 5.57 -8.39 -25.58
C THR A 246 5.92 -9.87 -25.36
N PRO A 247 6.43 -10.31 -24.19
CA PRO A 247 6.77 -11.72 -23.96
C PRO A 247 5.54 -12.65 -23.83
N LEU A 248 4.32 -12.11 -23.89
CA LEU A 248 3.06 -12.86 -23.83
C LEU A 248 2.43 -13.09 -25.20
N ILE A 249 2.72 -12.24 -26.20
CA ILE A 249 2.14 -12.31 -27.56
C ILE A 249 2.39 -13.69 -28.21
N SER A 250 3.53 -14.32 -27.92
CA SER A 250 3.90 -15.63 -28.50
C SER A 250 3.35 -16.84 -27.73
N ARG A 251 2.49 -16.64 -26.72
CA ARG A 251 2.09 -17.68 -25.76
C ARG A 251 0.57 -17.84 -25.67
N LEU A 252 0.03 -18.77 -26.46
CA LEU A 252 -1.33 -19.29 -26.34
C LEU A 252 -1.38 -20.57 -25.48
N ALA A 253 -0.65 -20.60 -24.36
CA ALA A 253 -0.82 -21.71 -23.43
C ALA A 253 -2.22 -21.63 -22.82
N ARG A 254 -2.98 -22.73 -22.85
CA ARG A 254 -4.23 -22.85 -22.08
C ARG A 254 -3.85 -23.29 -20.67
N PRO A 255 -3.72 -22.39 -19.68
CA PRO A 255 -3.44 -22.80 -18.31
C PRO A 255 -4.55 -23.74 -17.85
N ARG A 256 -4.19 -24.77 -17.06
CA ARG A 256 -5.20 -25.61 -16.43
C ARG A 256 -6.01 -24.77 -15.43
N PRO A 257 -7.35 -24.83 -15.47
CA PRO A 257 -8.18 -24.03 -14.58
C PRO A 257 -7.89 -24.42 -13.13
N ASP A 258 -7.51 -23.43 -12.32
CA ASP A 258 -7.38 -23.59 -10.88
C ASP A 258 -8.67 -23.09 -10.22
N LYS A 259 -9.59 -24.01 -9.96
CA LYS A 259 -10.91 -23.67 -9.40
C LYS A 259 -10.77 -22.94 -8.07
N GLN A 260 -9.83 -23.35 -7.22
CA GLN A 260 -9.65 -22.75 -5.90
C GLN A 260 -9.18 -21.29 -6.00
N MET A 261 -8.15 -21.04 -6.81
CA MET A 261 -7.65 -19.67 -7.03
C MET A 261 -8.69 -18.80 -7.75
N LEU A 262 -9.45 -19.39 -8.69
CA LEU A 262 -10.54 -18.70 -9.35
C LEU A 262 -11.64 -18.29 -8.36
N PHE A 263 -12.06 -19.16 -7.46
CA PHE A 263 -13.05 -18.81 -6.43
C PHE A 263 -12.55 -17.70 -5.49
N GLN A 264 -11.28 -17.73 -5.10
CA GLN A 264 -10.68 -16.64 -4.31
C GLN A 264 -10.72 -15.30 -5.06
N MET A 265 -10.37 -15.30 -6.35
CA MET A 265 -10.44 -14.09 -7.19
C MET A 265 -11.87 -13.61 -7.41
N ILE A 266 -12.84 -14.51 -7.63
CA ILE A 266 -14.26 -14.15 -7.76
C ILE A 266 -14.77 -13.55 -6.46
N LEU A 267 -14.41 -14.12 -5.30
CA LEU A 267 -14.79 -13.58 -4.01
C LEU A 267 -14.20 -12.17 -3.80
N PHE A 268 -12.90 -11.99 -4.10
CA PHE A 268 -12.23 -10.70 -4.02
C PHE A 268 -12.89 -9.65 -4.90
N VAL A 269 -12.96 -9.91 -6.21
CA VAL A 269 -13.53 -8.96 -7.18
C VAL A 269 -15.01 -8.72 -6.87
N GLY A 270 -15.77 -9.79 -6.59
CA GLY A 270 -17.19 -9.70 -6.28
C GLY A 270 -17.49 -8.82 -5.06
N VAL A 271 -16.74 -8.97 -3.96
CA VAL A 271 -16.93 -8.14 -2.76
C VAL A 271 -16.48 -6.71 -2.99
N ILE A 272 -15.30 -6.47 -3.59
CA ILE A 272 -14.82 -5.10 -3.83
C ILE A 272 -15.69 -4.36 -4.84
N THR A 273 -16.14 -5.01 -5.91
CA THR A 273 -17.12 -4.45 -6.84
C THR A 273 -18.47 -4.22 -6.15
N GLY A 274 -18.90 -5.12 -5.27
CA GLY A 274 -20.09 -4.92 -4.44
C GLY A 274 -20.02 -3.65 -3.60
N ILE A 275 -18.88 -3.40 -2.93
CA ILE A 275 -18.63 -2.15 -2.20
C ILE A 275 -18.74 -0.95 -3.16
N ALA A 276 -18.05 -1.00 -4.30
CA ALA A 276 -18.01 0.10 -5.25
C ALA A 276 -19.40 0.47 -5.83
N LEU A 277 -20.28 -0.51 -6.00
CA LEU A 277 -21.61 -0.31 -6.60
C LEU A 277 -22.71 0.00 -5.58
N LEU A 278 -22.58 -0.48 -4.34
CA LEU A 278 -23.67 -0.46 -3.35
C LEU A 278 -23.43 0.50 -2.19
N ALA A 279 -22.17 0.84 -1.90
CA ALA A 279 -21.84 1.73 -0.79
C ALA A 279 -21.68 3.18 -1.24
N ASP A 280 -21.89 4.10 -0.31
CA ASP A 280 -21.78 5.54 -0.55
C ASP A 280 -20.48 6.06 0.08
N PRO A 281 -19.46 6.42 -0.71
CA PRO A 281 -18.16 6.87 -0.19
C PRO A 281 -18.25 8.17 0.61
N THR A 282 -19.31 8.97 0.43
CA THR A 282 -19.47 10.25 1.14
C THR A 282 -19.81 10.07 2.63
N LYS A 283 -20.19 8.85 3.04
CA LYS A 283 -20.52 8.49 4.42
C LYS A 283 -19.33 7.98 5.22
N GLU A 284 -18.21 7.70 4.58
CA GLU A 284 -16.99 7.22 5.23
C GLU A 284 -16.26 8.36 5.94
N ILE A 285 -15.95 8.17 7.21
CA ILE A 285 -15.19 9.13 8.01
C ILE A 285 -13.86 8.49 8.37
N ARG A 286 -12.78 9.07 7.83
CA ARG A 286 -11.43 8.61 8.10
C ARG A 286 -10.98 8.93 9.52
N THR A 287 -10.38 7.95 10.21
CA THR A 287 -10.05 8.04 11.66
C THR A 287 -8.55 8.05 11.98
N SER A 288 -7.68 8.23 10.99
CA SER A 288 -6.23 8.04 11.15
C SER A 288 -5.38 9.31 11.12
N PHE A 289 -4.06 9.08 11.23
CA PHE A 289 -3.02 10.00 10.80
C PHE A 289 -3.24 10.43 9.35
N SER A 290 -2.93 11.69 9.05
CA SER A 290 -2.88 12.25 7.70
C SER A 290 -1.63 13.10 7.58
N GLN A 291 -1.31 13.54 6.36
CA GLN A 291 -0.41 14.67 6.20
C GLN A 291 -0.96 15.83 7.06
N PRO A 292 -0.11 16.46 7.89
CA PRO A 292 -0.58 17.48 8.82
C PRO A 292 -1.05 18.71 8.07
N CYS A 293 -1.97 19.47 8.66
CA CYS A 293 -2.40 20.75 8.14
C CYS A 293 -1.89 21.89 9.04
N ALA A 294 -1.50 23.02 8.44
CA ALA A 294 -1.02 24.18 9.19
C ALA A 294 -1.48 25.49 8.55
N PRO A 295 -1.62 26.59 9.32
CA PRO A 295 -1.96 27.91 8.78
C PRO A 295 -0.94 28.44 7.75
N LYS A 296 0.34 28.09 7.93
CA LYS A 296 1.43 28.39 6.99
C LYS A 296 1.92 27.09 6.36
N CYS A 297 1.33 26.69 5.24
CA CYS A 297 1.67 25.44 4.56
C CYS A 297 2.68 25.59 3.41
N SER A 298 3.47 26.67 3.40
CA SER A 298 4.57 26.89 2.44
C SER A 298 5.91 26.27 2.87
N VAL A 299 5.93 25.45 3.91
CA VAL A 299 7.15 24.80 4.40
C VAL A 299 7.47 23.61 3.50
N ASP A 300 8.64 23.66 2.86
CA ASP A 300 9.19 22.56 2.07
C ASP A 300 10.01 21.62 2.95
N GLU A 301 9.97 20.34 2.62
CA GLU A 301 10.78 19.29 3.18
C GLU A 301 11.36 18.41 2.06
N SER A 302 12.49 17.78 2.34
CA SER A 302 13.09 16.78 1.45
C SER A 302 12.27 15.50 1.44
N SER A 303 12.25 14.84 0.29
CA SER A 303 11.68 13.50 0.11
C SER A 303 12.65 12.64 -0.69
N PHE A 304 12.61 11.32 -0.43
CA PHE A 304 13.53 10.34 -1.02
C PHE A 304 15.01 10.74 -0.94
N TRP A 305 15.51 11.03 0.26
CA TRP A 305 16.92 11.37 0.50
C TRP A 305 17.38 12.61 -0.27
N GLY A 306 16.50 13.60 -0.38
CA GLY A 306 16.74 14.84 -1.10
C GLY A 306 16.58 14.74 -2.62
N GLY A 307 16.08 13.61 -3.14
CA GLY A 307 15.76 13.47 -4.56
C GLY A 307 14.60 14.38 -5.00
N PHE A 308 13.71 14.73 -4.08
CA PHE A 308 12.54 15.57 -4.34
C PHE A 308 12.29 16.56 -3.19
N SER A 309 11.51 17.61 -3.49
CA SER A 309 10.99 18.56 -2.51
C SER A 309 9.47 18.51 -2.51
N ARG A 310 8.87 18.48 -1.32
CA ARG A 310 7.41 18.43 -1.12
C ARG A 310 7.01 19.35 0.04
N LYS A 311 5.72 19.69 0.13
CA LYS A 311 5.17 20.50 1.24
C LYS A 311 4.98 19.63 2.48
N ALA A 312 5.53 20.05 3.61
CA ALA A 312 5.34 19.37 4.90
C ALA A 312 3.86 19.35 5.34
N TYR A 313 3.06 20.32 4.86
CA TYR A 313 1.66 20.49 5.27
C TYR A 313 0.70 20.53 4.07
N VAL A 314 -0.49 19.95 4.25
CA VAL A 314 -1.58 20.10 3.28
C VAL A 314 -2.14 21.51 3.36
N CYS A 315 -2.37 22.11 2.19
CA CYS A 315 -2.86 23.47 2.04
C CYS A 315 -4.23 23.47 1.35
N LYS A 316 -5.18 24.28 1.84
CA LYS A 316 -6.51 24.39 1.24
C LYS A 316 -6.46 24.80 -0.24
N SER A 317 -5.51 25.67 -0.58
CA SER A 317 -5.31 26.15 -1.95
C SER A 317 -4.76 25.10 -2.92
N THR A 318 -4.07 24.07 -2.41
CA THR A 318 -3.41 23.04 -3.24
C THR A 318 -4.13 21.69 -3.24
N ASN A 319 -5.11 21.52 -2.34
CA ASN A 319 -5.95 20.34 -2.28
C ASN A 319 -7.03 20.39 -3.35
N SER A 320 -7.08 19.35 -4.16
CA SER A 320 -8.09 19.18 -5.19
C SER A 320 -8.99 18.02 -4.78
N PRO A 321 -10.23 18.25 -4.31
CA PRO A 321 -11.11 17.17 -3.86
C PRO A 321 -11.37 16.10 -4.93
N SER A 322 -11.32 16.45 -6.22
CA SER A 322 -11.47 15.48 -7.32
C SER A 322 -10.23 14.64 -7.57
N ARG A 323 -9.03 15.14 -7.22
CA ARG A 323 -7.75 14.41 -7.34
C ARG A 323 -7.42 13.63 -6.07
N ASP A 324 -7.54 14.30 -4.93
CA ASP A 324 -7.09 13.82 -3.63
C ASP A 324 -8.18 13.00 -2.91
N LEU A 325 -9.45 13.12 -3.35
CA LEU A 325 -10.63 12.38 -2.87
C LEU A 325 -11.03 12.64 -1.41
N TYR A 326 -10.33 13.50 -0.69
CA TYR A 326 -10.70 13.91 0.67
C TYR A 326 -10.83 15.43 0.80
N ARG A 327 -11.57 15.83 1.84
CA ARG A 327 -11.70 17.22 2.27
C ARG A 327 -10.80 17.45 3.47
N ILE A 328 -10.04 18.53 3.45
CA ILE A 328 -9.31 18.99 4.63
C ILE A 328 -10.32 19.55 5.62
N CYS A 329 -10.22 19.17 6.90
CA CYS A 329 -11.02 19.77 7.96
C CYS A 329 -10.58 21.21 8.22
N ASP A 330 -11.37 22.19 7.76
CA ASP A 330 -11.12 23.63 7.89
C ASP A 330 -10.79 24.05 9.35
N MET A 331 -11.50 23.51 10.34
CA MET A 331 -11.29 23.84 11.76
C MET A 331 -9.88 23.47 12.30
N ARG A 332 -9.19 22.49 11.70
CA ARG A 332 -7.83 22.10 12.12
C ARG A 332 -6.77 23.02 11.53
N CYS A 333 -7.03 23.59 10.34
CA CYS A 333 -6.13 24.52 9.65
C CYS A 333 -6.17 25.94 10.25
N ASP A 334 -7.33 26.36 10.77
CA ASP A 334 -7.58 27.74 11.20
C ASP A 334 -7.16 28.02 12.66
N LYS A 335 -6.85 26.99 13.45
CA LYS A 335 -6.30 27.21 14.80
C LYS A 335 -4.90 27.82 14.66
N LYS A 336 -4.78 29.11 14.98
CA LYS A 336 -3.51 29.86 15.18
C LYS A 336 -2.61 29.29 16.30
N GLY A 337 -2.82 28.05 16.73
CA GLY A 337 -2.15 27.46 17.88
C GLY A 337 -0.70 27.12 17.55
N GLU A 338 0.21 27.81 18.22
CA GLU A 338 1.60 27.39 18.39
C GLU A 338 1.64 25.90 18.70
N VAL A 339 2.27 25.13 17.82
CA VAL A 339 2.61 23.72 18.11
C VAL A 339 3.75 23.76 19.12
N HIS A 340 3.42 23.95 20.40
CA HIS A 340 4.36 23.75 21.49
C HIS A 340 4.62 22.26 21.63
N ILE A 341 5.74 21.80 21.06
CA ILE A 341 6.29 20.48 21.32
C ILE A 341 6.85 20.48 22.76
N HIS A 342 6.00 20.24 23.76
CA HIS A 342 6.46 19.98 25.11
C HIS A 342 6.94 18.54 25.24
N ILE A 343 8.24 18.31 24.99
CA ILE A 343 8.90 17.07 25.36
C ILE A 343 9.13 17.09 26.88
N ARG A 344 8.20 16.51 27.66
CA ARG A 344 8.49 16.15 29.06
C ARG A 344 9.06 14.74 29.11
N ILE A 345 10.38 14.64 29.14
CA ILE A 345 11.06 13.39 29.50
C ILE A 345 10.97 13.27 31.03
N ARG A 346 10.08 12.41 31.54
CA ARG A 346 10.17 11.94 32.94
C ARG A 346 11.14 10.75 32.96
N ILE A 347 12.38 10.99 33.38
CA ILE A 347 13.31 9.92 33.75
C ILE A 347 12.96 9.54 35.19
N HIS A 348 12.33 8.38 35.39
CA HIS A 348 12.27 7.77 36.72
C HIS A 348 13.59 7.03 36.97
N ILE A 349 14.50 7.68 37.70
CA ILE A 349 15.67 7.00 38.26
C ILE A 349 15.22 6.43 39.61
N HIS A 350 15.02 5.11 39.67
CA HIS A 350 14.97 4.41 40.95
C HIS A 350 16.40 4.19 41.42
N ILE A 351 16.83 5.01 42.38
CA ILE A 351 18.02 4.70 43.19
C ILE A 351 17.49 4.02 44.46
N HIS A 352 17.76 2.72 44.60
CA HIS A 352 17.70 2.06 45.90
C HIS A 352 19.00 2.38 46.63
N ILE A 353 18.87 3.04 47.78
CA ILE A 353 19.92 3.12 48.81
C ILE A 353 19.61 2.05 49.86
#